data_AF-A0A151TTC9-F1
#
_entry.id   AF-A0A151TTC9-F1
#
_cell.length_a   1.000
_cell.length_b   1.000
_cell.length_c   1.000
_cell.angle_alpha   90.00
_cell.angle_beta   90.00
_cell.angle_gamma   90.00
#
_symmetry.space_group_name_H-M   'P 1'
#
loop_
_entity.id
_entity.type
_entity.pdbx_description
1 polymer ?
#
loop_
_entity_poly.entity_id
_entity_poly.type
_entity_poly.pdbx_seq_one_letter_code
_entity_poly.pdbx_strand_id
1 'polypeptide(L)'
;LDVKNAFLHGELKEIVYMHQSLGFRDPDRPNHVCLLKKSLYGLKQAPQAWYKRFANYVRTLGFSHSTSDYSLFIYRQGTSMTYLLLYVDDIILTASSDELRKSIISLLSSGFSMKDLGPLSYFLGINVTRHAGDLFLSQKNMLQRSLTELACHRVSHLLLLLIPN
;
A
#
# COMPACT_ATOMS: atom_id res chain seq x y z
N LEU A 1 4.01 6.49 -5.82
CA LEU A 1 2.62 6.95 -5.60
C LEU A 1 2.09 6.18 -4.40
N ASP A 2 1.18 6.78 -3.64
CA ASP A 2 0.55 6.18 -2.46
C ASP A 2 -0.98 6.31 -2.57
N VAL A 3 -1.70 5.19 -2.47
CA VAL A 3 -3.17 5.16 -2.57
C VAL A 3 -3.80 5.32 -1.20
N LYS A 4 -4.55 6.40 -1.02
CA LYS A 4 -5.24 6.67 0.24
C LYS A 4 -6.35 5.65 0.47
N ASN A 5 -6.34 5.01 1.64
CA ASN A 5 -7.35 4.04 2.05
C ASN A 5 -7.56 2.92 1.00
N ALA A 6 -6.47 2.36 0.46
CA ALA A 6 -6.49 1.36 -0.60
C ALA A 6 -7.59 0.28 -0.44
N PHE A 7 -7.75 -0.28 0.76
CA PHE A 7 -8.75 -1.32 1.02
C PHE A 7 -10.20 -0.84 0.93
N LEU A 8 -10.50 0.44 1.17
CA LEU A 8 -11.86 0.98 1.01
C LEU A 8 -12.32 1.00 -0.45
N HIS A 9 -11.38 0.95 -1.40
CA HIS A 9 -11.71 0.82 -2.82
C HIS A 9 -12.10 -0.60 -3.22
N GLY A 10 -11.77 -1.61 -2.39
CA GLY A 10 -12.16 -3.00 -2.62
C GLY A 10 -13.64 -3.26 -2.34
N GLU A 11 -14.22 -4.14 -3.14
CA GLU A 11 -15.59 -4.62 -2.95
C GLU A 11 -15.59 -5.98 -2.27
N LEU A 12 -16.39 -6.10 -1.21
CA LEU A 12 -16.60 -7.37 -0.53
C LEU A 12 -17.60 -8.21 -1.34
N LYS A 13 -17.26 -9.47 -1.58
CA LYS A 13 -18.17 -10.42 -2.24
C LYS A 13 -19.12 -11.06 -1.25
N GLU A 14 -18.62 -11.35 -0.05
CA GLU A 14 -19.40 -11.86 1.05
C GLU A 14 -19.99 -10.75 1.92
N ILE A 15 -21.07 -11.08 2.62
CA ILE A 15 -21.68 -10.23 3.64
C ILE A 15 -20.85 -10.37 4.92
N VAL A 16 -20.24 -9.27 5.35
CA VAL A 16 -19.45 -9.23 6.58
C VAL A 16 -20.10 -8.29 7.58
N TYR A 17 -20.36 -8.80 8.78
CA TYR A 17 -20.80 -7.99 9.91
C TYR A 17 -19.64 -7.77 10.87
N MET A 18 -19.61 -6.60 11.51
CA MET A 18 -18.68 -6.31 12.60
C MET A 18 -19.42 -5.71 13.80
N HIS A 19 -18.87 -5.90 14.99
CA HIS A 19 -19.33 -5.14 16.15
C HIS A 19 -19.15 -3.64 15.92
N GLN A 20 -20.01 -2.86 16.56
CA GLN A 20 -19.89 -1.40 16.56
C GLN A 20 -18.52 -1.00 17.12
N SER A 21 -17.85 -0.06 16.46
CA SER A 21 -16.56 0.43 16.92
C SER A 21 -16.69 1.22 18.22
N LEU A 22 -15.65 1.17 19.05
CA LEU A 22 -15.53 2.06 20.20
C LEU A 22 -15.63 3.52 19.73
N GLY A 23 -16.55 4.28 20.32
CA GLY A 23 -16.82 5.68 19.96
C GLY A 23 -17.98 5.90 18.99
N PHE A 24 -18.51 4.85 18.36
CA PHE A 24 -19.66 4.94 17.43
C PHE A 24 -20.81 3.99 17.82
N ARG A 25 -20.82 3.53 19.06
CA ARG A 25 -21.86 2.63 19.55
C ARG A 25 -23.15 3.42 19.76
N ASP A 26 -24.20 2.97 19.10
CA ASP A 26 -25.55 3.50 19.26
C ASP A 26 -26.04 3.20 20.69
N PRO A 27 -26.35 4.23 21.52
CA PRO A 27 -26.81 4.06 22.89
C PRO A 27 -28.15 3.31 22.96
N ASP A 28 -29.03 3.51 21.97
CA ASP A 28 -30.35 2.89 21.92
C ASP A 28 -30.28 1.46 21.39
N ARG A 29 -29.20 1.12 20.67
CA ARG A 29 -29.00 -0.19 20.03
C ARG A 29 -27.61 -0.77 20.33
N PRO A 30 -27.27 -1.01 21.61
CA PRO A 30 -25.92 -1.39 22.00
C PRO A 30 -25.48 -2.76 21.47
N ASN A 31 -26.43 -3.63 21.13
CA ASN A 31 -26.18 -5.00 20.66
C ASN A 31 -26.25 -5.15 19.14
N HIS A 32 -26.53 -4.07 18.40
CA HIS A 32 -26.51 -4.13 16.94
C HIS A 32 -25.10 -4.31 16.40
N VAL A 33 -25.03 -4.83 15.17
CA VAL A 33 -23.81 -5.00 14.40
C VAL A 33 -23.87 -4.15 13.15
N CYS A 34 -22.72 -3.73 12.66
CA CYS A 34 -22.58 -2.98 11.42
C CYS A 34 -22.40 -3.94 10.25
N LEU A 35 -23.15 -3.74 9.17
CA LEU A 35 -22.89 -4.40 7.89
C LEU A 35 -21.81 -3.63 7.13
N LEU A 36 -20.70 -4.29 6.82
CA LEU A 36 -19.63 -3.70 6.03
C LEU A 36 -20.02 -3.62 4.55
N LYS A 37 -19.95 -2.40 4.01
CA LYS A 37 -20.22 -2.12 2.59
C LYS A 37 -18.95 -2.10 1.74
N LYS A 38 -17.78 -1.94 2.36
CA LYS A 38 -16.46 -1.88 1.73
C LYS A 38 -15.47 -2.71 2.55
N SER A 39 -14.40 -3.17 1.91
CA SER A 39 -13.33 -3.87 2.64
C SER A 39 -12.58 -2.92 3.56
N LEU A 40 -12.19 -3.41 4.74
CA LEU A 40 -11.45 -2.68 5.77
C LEU A 40 -10.15 -3.40 6.11
N TYR A 41 -9.21 -2.67 6.70
CA TYR A 41 -8.04 -3.26 7.34
C TYR A 41 -8.45 -4.30 8.38
N GLY A 42 -7.67 -5.38 8.48
CA GLY A 42 -7.95 -6.52 9.37
C GLY A 42 -8.83 -7.61 8.77
N LEU A 43 -9.53 -7.35 7.66
CA LEU A 43 -10.23 -8.41 6.92
C LEU A 43 -9.25 -9.21 6.07
N LYS A 44 -9.27 -10.55 6.15
CA LYS A 44 -8.38 -11.43 5.37
C LYS A 44 -8.53 -11.22 3.86
N GLN A 45 -9.73 -10.87 3.42
CA GLN A 45 -10.09 -10.69 2.02
C GLN A 45 -9.78 -9.28 1.47
N ALA A 46 -9.57 -8.30 2.35
CA ALA A 46 -9.42 -6.90 1.93
C ALA A 46 -8.25 -6.68 0.96
N PRO A 47 -7.05 -7.26 1.17
CA PRO A 47 -5.96 -7.14 0.22
C PRO A 47 -6.30 -7.71 -1.16
N GLN A 48 -7.00 -8.85 -1.21
CA GLN A 48 -7.39 -9.49 -2.46
C GLN A 48 -8.47 -8.68 -3.20
N ALA A 49 -9.45 -8.14 -2.47
CA ALA A 49 -10.51 -7.29 -3.02
C ALA A 49 -9.93 -6.02 -3.64
N TRP A 50 -8.99 -5.39 -2.93
CA TRP A 50 -8.24 -4.24 -3.44
C TRP A 50 -7.45 -4.57 -4.70
N TYR A 51 -6.60 -5.61 -4.65
CA TYR A 51 -5.81 -6.03 -5.80
C TYR A 51 -6.68 -6.27 -7.04
N LYS A 52 -7.82 -6.99 -6.89
CA LYS A 52 -8.75 -7.25 -7.99
C LYS A 52 -9.34 -5.96 -8.56
N ARG A 53 -9.75 -5.02 -7.71
CA ARG A 53 -10.26 -3.71 -8.14
C ARG A 53 -9.21 -2.96 -8.95
N PHE A 54 -7.99 -2.88 -8.42
CA PHE A 54 -6.88 -2.17 -9.07
C PHE A 54 -6.51 -2.82 -10.40
N ALA A 55 -6.27 -4.13 -10.40
CA ALA A 55 -5.91 -4.91 -11.59
C ALA A 55 -6.96 -4.76 -12.71
N ASN A 56 -8.24 -4.80 -12.36
CA ASN A 56 -9.32 -4.57 -13.33
C ASN A 56 -9.27 -3.17 -13.93
N TYR A 57 -9.04 -2.14 -13.11
CA TYR A 57 -8.95 -0.77 -13.58
C TYR A 57 -7.77 -0.56 -14.52
N VAL A 58 -6.55 -0.95 -14.13
CA VAL A 58 -5.36 -0.77 -14.99
C VAL A 58 -5.45 -1.60 -16.28
N ARG A 59 -6.14 -2.75 -16.24
CA ARG A 59 -6.45 -3.52 -17.46
C ARG A 59 -7.30 -2.74 -18.44
N THR A 60 -8.28 -1.94 -17.98
CA THR A 60 -9.05 -1.06 -18.88
C THR A 60 -8.22 0.08 -19.48
N LEU A 61 -7.09 0.43 -18.85
CA LEU A 61 -6.11 1.37 -19.38
C LEU A 61 -5.12 0.72 -20.36
N GLY A 62 -5.25 -0.57 -20.65
CA GLY A 62 -4.39 -1.31 -21.58
C GLY A 62 -3.16 -1.97 -20.93
N PHE A 63 -3.08 -2.02 -19.60
CA PHE A 63 -2.02 -2.78 -18.93
C PHE A 63 -2.30 -4.29 -18.96
N SER A 64 -1.22 -5.06 -19.00
CA SER A 64 -1.21 -6.51 -18.78
C SER A 64 -0.34 -6.83 -17.56
N HIS A 65 -0.63 -7.92 -16.84
CA HIS A 65 0.24 -8.35 -15.74
C HIS A 65 1.44 -9.13 -16.30
N SER A 66 2.57 -9.08 -15.60
CA SER A 66 3.71 -9.96 -15.87
C SER A 66 3.37 -11.39 -15.51
N THR A 67 3.86 -12.35 -16.30
CA THR A 67 3.68 -13.79 -16.04
C THR A 67 4.46 -14.25 -14.81
N SER A 68 5.55 -13.57 -14.48
CA SER A 68 6.42 -13.93 -13.35
C SER A 68 6.00 -13.26 -12.04
N ASP A 69 5.31 -12.12 -12.13
CA ASP A 69 4.87 -11.35 -10.97
C ASP A 69 3.55 -10.63 -11.26
N TYR A 70 2.47 -11.09 -10.64
CA TYR A 70 1.12 -10.55 -10.81
C TYR A 70 0.95 -9.13 -10.24
N SER A 71 1.89 -8.66 -9.42
CA SER A 71 1.90 -7.30 -8.90
C SER A 71 2.54 -6.29 -9.88
N LEU A 72 3.26 -6.80 -10.89
CA LEU A 72 3.87 -6.00 -11.94
C LEU A 72 2.95 -5.93 -13.16
N PHE A 73 2.56 -4.72 -13.53
CA PHE A 73 1.77 -4.41 -14.70
C PHE A 73 2.64 -3.72 -15.76
N ILE A 74 2.45 -4.12 -17.01
CA ILE A 74 3.22 -3.67 -18.16
C ILE A 74 2.25 -3.12 -19.20
N TYR A 75 2.47 -1.86 -19.59
CA TYR A 75 1.83 -1.21 -20.72
C TYR A 75 2.83 -1.08 -21.86
N ARG A 76 2.42 -1.46 -23.07
CA ARG A 76 3.24 -1.35 -24.28
C ARG A 76 2.40 -0.76 -25.41
N GLN A 77 2.89 0.31 -26.04
CA GLN A 77 2.30 0.89 -27.23
C GLN A 77 3.41 1.36 -28.18
N GLY A 78 3.72 0.55 -29.20
CA GLY A 78 4.88 0.80 -30.05
C GLY A 78 6.18 0.78 -29.24
N THR A 79 6.92 1.89 -29.26
CA THR A 79 8.15 2.08 -28.45
C THR A 79 7.88 2.58 -27.03
N SER A 80 6.66 3.04 -26.77
CA SER A 80 6.25 3.54 -25.45
C SER A 80 6.00 2.40 -24.48
N MET A 81 6.61 2.50 -23.30
CA MET A 81 6.64 1.46 -22.29
C MET A 81 6.34 2.05 -20.91
N THR A 82 5.55 1.37 -20.11
CA THR A 82 5.36 1.71 -18.69
C THR A 82 5.32 0.45 -17.85
N TYR A 83 6.06 0.48 -16.73
CA TYR A 83 6.04 -0.54 -15.69
C TYR A 83 5.42 0.05 -14.45
N LEU A 84 4.44 -0.66 -13.90
CA LEU A 84 3.73 -0.29 -12.69
C LEU A 84 3.82 -1.48 -11.74
N LEU A 85 4.49 -1.30 -10.60
CA LEU A 85 4.55 -2.32 -9.55
C LEU A 85 3.67 -1.87 -8.39
N LEU A 86 2.67 -2.68 -8.05
CA LEU A 86 1.76 -2.44 -6.93
C LEU A 86 2.20 -3.24 -5.71
N TYR A 87 2.48 -2.56 -4.59
CA TYR A 87 2.67 -3.21 -3.30
C TYR A 87 1.70 -2.64 -2.28
N VAL A 88 0.64 -3.38 -1.96
CA VAL A 88 -0.43 -2.94 -1.06
C VAL A 88 -0.98 -1.57 -1.50
N ASP A 89 -0.65 -0.49 -0.82
CA ASP A 89 -1.02 0.90 -1.08
C ASP A 89 0.03 1.70 -1.86
N ASP A 90 1.29 1.25 -1.87
CA ASP A 90 2.38 1.87 -2.62
C ASP A 90 2.41 1.41 -4.08
N ILE A 91 2.68 2.34 -4.99
CA ILE A 91 2.88 2.07 -6.42
C ILE A 91 4.19 2.68 -6.89
N ILE A 92 5.06 1.85 -7.45
CA ILE A 92 6.20 2.30 -8.26
C ILE A 92 5.75 2.38 -9.71
N LEU A 93 6.03 3.52 -10.35
CA LEU A 93 5.73 3.75 -11.75
C LEU A 93 7.00 4.20 -12.48
N THR A 94 7.38 3.50 -13.55
CA THR A 94 8.44 3.92 -14.47
C THR A 94 7.90 3.90 -15.89
N ALA A 95 8.26 4.89 -16.70
CA ALA A 95 7.82 4.99 -18.08
C ALA A 95 8.98 5.41 -18.98
N SER A 96 8.86 5.12 -20.27
CA SER A 96 9.84 5.49 -21.29
C SER A 96 9.94 7.00 -21.53
N SER A 97 8.90 7.77 -21.19
CA SER A 97 8.93 9.24 -21.25
C SER A 97 8.18 9.86 -20.07
N ASP A 98 8.48 11.14 -19.78
CA ASP A 98 7.83 11.88 -18.70
C ASP A 98 6.37 12.21 -19.02
N GLU A 99 6.05 12.46 -20.28
CA GLU A 99 4.70 12.75 -20.76
C GLU A 99 3.79 11.53 -20.54
N LEU A 100 4.27 10.34 -20.90
CA LEU A 100 3.56 9.09 -20.66
C LEU A 100 3.38 8.84 -19.16
N ARG A 101 4.45 9.05 -18.37
CA ARG A 101 4.38 8.93 -16.90
C ARG A 101 3.28 9.82 -16.32
N LYS A 102 3.26 11.11 -16.67
CA LYS A 102 2.27 12.07 -16.18
C LYS A 102 0.85 11.71 -16.63
N SER A 103 0.69 11.27 -17.88
CA SER A 103 -0.60 10.79 -18.40
C SER A 103 -1.14 9.60 -17.59
N ILE A 104 -0.30 8.59 -17.34
CA ILE A 104 -0.68 7.43 -16.53
C ILE A 104 -0.99 7.84 -15.09
N ILE A 105 -0.20 8.73 -14.46
CA ILE A 105 -0.50 9.23 -13.11
C ILE A 105 -1.87 9.92 -13.06
N SER A 106 -2.20 10.74 -14.07
CA SER A 106 -3.50 11.40 -14.17
C SER A 106 -4.64 10.40 -14.31
N LEU A 107 -4.50 9.38 -15.17
CA LEU A 107 -5.47 8.30 -15.33
C LEU A 107 -5.63 7.46 -14.05
N LEU A 108 -4.56 7.19 -13.32
CA LEU A 108 -4.65 6.50 -12.05
C LEU A 108 -5.36 7.35 -10.99
N SER A 109 -5.07 8.65 -10.96
CA SER A 109 -5.66 9.62 -10.02
C SER A 109 -7.15 9.87 -10.27
N SER A 110 -7.66 9.63 -11.48
CA SER A 110 -9.10 9.70 -11.75
C SER A 110 -9.85 8.47 -11.22
N GLY A 111 -9.18 7.32 -11.12
CA GLY A 111 -9.77 6.08 -10.59
C GLY A 111 -9.64 5.91 -9.08
N PHE A 112 -8.57 6.46 -8.48
CA PHE A 112 -8.25 6.30 -7.07
C PHE A 112 -7.73 7.59 -6.46
N SER A 113 -8.07 7.83 -5.18
CA SER A 113 -7.48 8.94 -4.44
C SER A 113 -6.04 8.58 -4.08
N MET A 114 -5.07 9.26 -4.69
CA MET A 114 -3.66 8.97 -4.47
C MET A 114 -2.82 10.23 -4.33
N LYS A 115 -1.65 10.06 -3.73
CA LYS A 115 -0.65 11.10 -3.56
C LYS A 115 0.58 10.74 -4.40
N ASP A 116 1.06 11.70 -5.16
CA ASP A 116 2.40 11.60 -5.75
C ASP A 116 3.45 11.93 -4.69
N LEU A 117 4.39 11.00 -4.51
CA LEU A 117 5.50 11.12 -3.57
C LEU A 117 6.77 11.63 -4.26
N GLY A 118 6.71 11.87 -5.57
CA GLY A 118 7.84 12.33 -6.38
C GLY A 118 8.80 11.20 -6.75
N PRO A 119 10.08 11.51 -7.00
CA PRO A 119 11.09 10.52 -7.35
C PRO A 119 11.22 9.44 -6.28
N LEU A 120 11.39 8.19 -6.72
CA LEU A 120 11.63 7.06 -5.83
C LEU A 120 12.87 7.30 -4.96
N SER A 121 12.63 7.54 -3.67
CA SER A 121 13.64 7.76 -2.63
C SER A 121 13.51 6.75 -1.48
N TYR A 122 12.34 6.17 -1.30
CA TYR A 122 12.07 5.15 -0.29
C TYR A 122 10.95 4.21 -0.77
N PHE A 123 11.12 2.91 -0.58
CA PHE A 123 10.10 1.90 -0.85
C PHE A 123 10.37 0.65 -0.02
N LEU A 124 9.37 0.20 0.76
CA LEU A 124 9.45 -1.02 1.59
C LEU A 124 10.66 -1.11 2.52
N GLY A 125 11.07 0.00 3.13
CA GLY A 125 12.24 0.00 4.01
C GLY A 125 13.57 0.15 3.28
N ILE A 126 13.56 0.25 1.95
CA ILE A 126 14.74 0.46 1.13
C ILE A 126 14.82 1.94 0.78
N ASN A 127 15.87 2.61 1.25
CA ASN A 127 16.26 3.93 0.75
C ASN A 127 16.89 3.77 -0.63
N VAL A 128 16.52 4.67 -1.54
CA VAL A 128 17.02 4.73 -2.89
C VAL A 128 17.72 6.07 -3.08
N THR A 129 19.03 6.05 -3.29
CA THR A 129 19.79 7.23 -3.67
C THR A 129 20.28 7.10 -5.10
N ARG A 130 20.10 8.17 -5.88
CA ARG A 130 20.52 8.22 -7.27
C ARG A 130 21.88 8.91 -7.35
N HIS A 131 22.86 8.21 -7.90
CA HIS A 131 24.14 8.78 -8.32
C HIS A 131 24.15 8.82 -9.85
N ALA A 132 25.05 9.59 -10.47
CA ALA A 132 25.04 9.82 -11.91
C ALA A 132 25.17 8.50 -12.71
N GLY A 133 24.04 7.92 -13.12
CA GLY A 133 23.95 6.63 -13.81
C GLY A 133 23.60 5.43 -12.91
N ASP A 134 23.81 5.55 -11.60
CA ASP A 134 23.68 4.44 -10.66
C ASP A 134 22.53 4.62 -9.66
N LEU A 135 21.95 3.49 -9.25
CA LEU A 135 20.93 3.43 -8.21
C LEU A 135 21.50 2.70 -7.00
N PHE A 136 21.71 3.41 -5.90
CA PHE A 136 22.16 2.82 -4.65
C PHE A 136 20.95 2.51 -3.75
N LEU A 137 20.87 1.26 -3.30
CA LEU A 137 19.79 0.75 -2.46
C LEU A 137 20.34 0.44 -1.06
N SER A 138 19.71 0.98 -0.02
CA SER A 138 20.15 0.78 1.36
C SER A 138 19.00 0.57 2.33
N GLN A 139 19.06 -0.50 3.11
CA GLN A 139 18.12 -0.79 4.20
C GLN A 139 18.65 -0.34 5.57
N LYS A 140 19.71 0.48 5.61
CA LYS A 140 20.39 0.88 6.87
C LYS A 140 19.41 1.40 7.94
N ASN A 141 18.43 2.21 7.55
CA ASN A 141 17.45 2.78 8.48
C ASN A 141 16.52 1.72 9.10
N MET A 142 16.13 0.69 8.34
CA MET A 142 15.32 -0.42 8.86
C MET A 142 16.12 -1.24 9.86
N LEU A 143 17.33 -1.64 9.49
CA LEU A 143 18.21 -2.40 10.37
C LEU A 143 18.50 -1.64 11.68
N GLN A 144 18.76 -0.33 11.58
CA GLN A 144 19.00 0.49 12.75
C GLN A 144 17.75 0.62 13.63
N ARG A 145 16.56 0.79 13.05
CA ARG A 145 15.28 0.79 13.80
C ARG A 145 15.04 -0.54 14.51
N SER A 146 15.20 -1.66 13.83
CA SER A 146 15.02 -2.99 14.44
C SER A 146 16.03 -3.24 15.57
N LEU A 147 17.28 -2.79 15.43
CA LEU A 147 18.27 -2.87 16.51
C LEU A 147 17.90 -1.99 17.72
N THR A 148 17.38 -0.79 17.48
CA THR A 148 16.90 0.08 18.56
C THR A 148 15.66 -0.50 19.26
N GLU A 149 14.71 -1.07 18.52
CA GLU A 149 13.54 -1.74 19.09
C GLU A 149 13.93 -2.99 19.91
N LEU A 150 14.85 -3.82 19.40
CA LEU A 150 15.37 -4.97 20.15
C LEU A 150 16.17 -4.56 21.39
N ALA A 151 16.92 -3.45 21.32
CA ALA A 151 17.60 -2.88 22.48
C ALA A 151 16.58 -2.36 23.51
N CYS A 152 15.52 -1.66 23.08
CA CYS A 152 14.42 -1.24 23.95
C CYS A 152 13.66 -2.44 24.56
N HIS A 153 13.46 -3.52 23.83
CA HIS A 153 12.84 -4.75 24.34
C HIS A 153 13.72 -5.47 25.39
N ARG A 154 15.05 -5.40 25.25
CA ARG A 154 15.99 -5.90 26.28
C ARG A 154 16.00 -5.02 27.54
N VAL A 155 15.81 -3.71 27.40
CA VAL A 155 15.77 -2.78 28.55
C VAL A 155 14.43 -2.86 29.29
N SER A 156 13.31 -3.07 28.60
CA SER A 156 12.00 -3.20 29.25
C SER A 156 11.84 -4.48 30.07
N HIS A 157 12.57 -5.55 29.75
CA HIS A 157 12.66 -6.74 30.61
C HIS A 157 13.55 -6.55 31.85
N LEU A 158 14.41 -5.51 31.88
CA LEU A 158 15.25 -5.16 33.03
C LEU A 158 14.60 -4.11 33.95
N LEU A 159 13.66 -3.31 33.45
CA LEU A 159 13.02 -2.23 34.22
C LEU A 159 11.89 -2.69 35.17
N LEU A 160 11.43 -3.94 35.04
CA LEU A 160 10.38 -4.51 35.91
C LEU A 160 10.91 -5.00 37.29
N LEU A 161 12.21 -4.91 37.54
CA LEU A 161 12.83 -5.31 38.82
C LEU A 161 13.16 -4.14 39.78
N LEU A 162 12.76 -2.90 39.48
CA LEU A 162 13.05 -1.73 40.33
C LEU A 162 11.81 -0.87 40.62
N ILE A 163 10.74 -1.48 41.14
CA ILE A 163 9.73 -0.77 41.93
C ILE A 163 9.66 -1.47 43.29
N PRO A 164 10.27 -0.91 44.36
CA PRO A 164 10.03 -1.40 45.71
C PRO A 164 8.61 -1.03 46.16
N ASN A 165 8.00 -1.95 46.91
CA ASN A 165 6.66 -1.88 47.51
C ASN A 165 6.32 -0.57 48.22
#